data_AF-A0A6A9UYT7-F1
#
_entry.id   AF-A0A6A9UYT7-F1
#
_cell.length_a   1.000
_cell.length_b   1.000
_cell.length_c   1.000
_cell.angle_alpha   90.00
_cell.angle_beta   90.00
_cell.angle_gamma   90.00
#
_symmetry.space_group_name_H-M   'P 1'
#
loop_
_entity.id
_entity.type
_entity.pdbx_description
1 polymer ?
#
loop_
_entity_poly.entity_id
_entity_poly.type
_entity_poly.pdbx_seq_one_letter_code
_entity_poly.pdbx_strand_id
1 'polypeptide(L)'
;MDPRWRPGWPHDHHAWPDLGVPDDASAALAALAALLARARDGEQVEIGCLGGHGRTGTALAALAVLTGEDPRSAVAWVRARYCPMAVETAEQEEWVASLPPATG
;
A
#
# COMPACT_ATOMS: atom_id res chain seq x y z
N MET A 1 -13.49 1.79 7.13
CA MET A 1 -13.68 3.08 6.46
C MET A 1 -15.10 3.57 6.74
N ASP A 2 -15.39 4.87 6.74
CA ASP A 2 -16.77 5.37 6.92
C ASP A 2 -17.65 4.74 5.83
N PRO A 3 -18.74 4.01 6.17
CA PRO A 3 -19.62 3.38 5.17
C PRO A 3 -20.32 4.40 4.25
N ARG A 4 -20.25 5.69 4.59
CA ARG A 4 -20.75 6.80 3.78
C ARG A 4 -19.73 7.33 2.78
N TRP A 5 -18.45 6.93 2.87
CA TRP A 5 -17.46 7.27 1.85
C TRP A 5 -17.80 6.55 0.55
N ARG A 6 -18.30 7.31 -0.41
CA ARG A 6 -18.74 6.86 -1.74
C ARG A 6 -18.28 7.89 -2.75
N PRO A 7 -17.02 7.83 -3.20
CA PRO A 7 -16.54 8.77 -4.18
C PRO A 7 -17.27 8.60 -5.52
N GLY A 8 -17.27 9.66 -6.33
CA GLY A 8 -17.88 9.66 -7.67
C GLY A 8 -17.07 8.90 -8.73
N TRP A 9 -15.97 8.24 -8.33
CA TRP A 9 -15.07 7.49 -9.21
C TRP A 9 -15.00 6.00 -8.79
N PRO A 10 -14.52 5.11 -9.68
CA PRO A 10 -14.34 3.70 -9.36
C PRO A 10 -13.46 3.51 -8.13
N HIS A 11 -13.94 2.72 -7.16
CA HIS A 11 -13.25 2.44 -5.91
C HIS A 11 -13.57 1.02 -5.46
N ASP A 12 -12.60 0.39 -4.80
CA ASP A 12 -12.73 -0.92 -4.18
C ASP A 12 -12.31 -0.84 -2.71
N HIS A 13 -12.92 -1.68 -1.88
CA HIS A 13 -12.57 -1.82 -0.47
C HIS A 13 -11.89 -3.17 -0.24
N HIS A 14 -10.70 -3.13 0.36
CA HIS A 14 -9.96 -4.33 0.75
C HIS A 14 -10.06 -4.56 2.26
N ALA A 15 -10.26 -5.81 2.64
CA ALA A 15 -10.22 -6.23 4.04
C ALA A 15 -8.78 -6.09 4.54
N TRP A 16 -8.60 -5.16 5.49
CA TRP A 16 -7.31 -4.85 6.08
C TRP A 16 -7.50 -4.43 7.54
N PRO A 17 -7.27 -5.37 8.48
CA PRO A 17 -7.33 -5.11 9.91
C PRO A 17 -6.51 -3.88 10.30
N ASP A 18 -7.03 -3.11 11.26
CA ASP A 18 -6.27 -1.98 11.78
C ASP A 18 -4.99 -2.48 12.48
N LEU A 19 -3.89 -1.75 12.31
CA LEU A 19 -2.55 -2.12 12.78
C LEU A 19 -1.97 -3.46 12.25
N GLY A 20 -2.70 -4.17 11.38
CA GLY A 20 -2.27 -5.44 10.80
C GLY A 20 -1.86 -5.33 9.32
N VAL A 21 -1.76 -6.50 8.69
CA VAL A 21 -1.48 -6.71 7.26
C VAL A 21 -2.77 -7.12 6.52
N PRO A 22 -2.82 -7.14 5.18
CA PRO A 22 -4.02 -7.58 4.47
C PRO A 22 -4.40 -9.02 4.81
N ASP A 23 -5.69 -9.30 5.00
CA ASP A 23 -6.19 -10.67 5.24
C ASP A 23 -5.90 -11.60 4.05
N ASP A 24 -5.95 -11.02 2.84
CA ASP A 24 -5.53 -11.67 1.59
C ASP A 24 -4.42 -10.84 0.94
N ALA A 25 -3.18 -11.23 1.21
CA ALA A 25 -2.00 -10.57 0.66
C ALA A 25 -1.94 -10.65 -0.87
N SER A 26 -2.43 -11.74 -1.48
CA SER A 26 -2.40 -11.90 -2.94
C SER A 26 -3.38 -10.96 -3.62
N ALA A 27 -4.61 -10.87 -3.10
CA ALA A 27 -5.62 -9.95 -3.59
C ALA A 27 -5.19 -8.48 -3.40
N ALA A 28 -4.57 -8.16 -2.27
CA ALA A 28 -4.04 -6.82 -2.02
C ALA A 28 -2.93 -6.44 -3.01
N LEU A 29 -1.95 -7.33 -3.24
CA LEU A 29 -0.87 -7.08 -4.19
C LEU A 29 -1.38 -6.98 -5.63
N ALA A 30 -2.36 -7.80 -6.03
CA ALA A 30 -3.00 -7.71 -7.34
C ALA A 30 -3.70 -6.36 -7.54
N ALA A 31 -4.42 -5.87 -6.52
CA ALA A 31 -5.07 -4.57 -6.57
C ALA A 31 -4.06 -3.42 -6.66
N LEU A 32 -2.96 -3.48 -5.89
CA LEU A 32 -1.88 -2.48 -5.96
C LEU A 32 -1.19 -2.50 -7.33
N ALA A 33 -0.96 -3.68 -7.92
CA ALA A 33 -0.38 -3.79 -9.26
C ALA A 33 -1.31 -3.21 -10.33
N ALA A 34 -2.62 -3.46 -10.24
CA ALA A 34 -3.62 -2.88 -11.15
C ALA A 34 -3.71 -1.36 -11.01
N LEU A 35 -3.68 -0.85 -9.78
CA LEU A 35 -3.66 0.58 -9.51
C LEU A 35 -2.38 1.24 -10.05
N LEU A 36 -1.23 0.59 -9.89
CA LEU A 36 0.05 1.05 -10.46
C LEU A 36 0.02 1.08 -11.99
N ALA A 37 -0.59 0.10 -12.63
CA ALA A 37 -0.76 0.07 -14.08
C ALA A 37 -1.57 1.28 -14.57
N ARG A 38 -2.72 1.55 -13.94
CA ARG A 38 -3.55 2.73 -14.24
C ARG A 38 -2.80 4.05 -14.03
N ALA A 39 -2.03 4.15 -12.95
CA ALA A 39 -1.17 5.31 -12.70
C ALA A 39 -0.12 5.50 -13.80
N ARG A 40 0.50 4.42 -14.29
CA ARG A 40 1.46 4.44 -15.41
C ARG A 40 0.82 4.84 -16.73
N ASP A 41 -0.45 4.51 -16.93
CA ASP A 41 -1.24 4.95 -18.09
C ASP A 41 -1.71 6.42 -17.99
N GLY A 42 -1.34 7.12 -16.91
CA GLY A 42 -1.61 8.55 -16.72
C GLY A 42 -2.92 8.85 -15.97
N GLU A 43 -3.59 7.84 -15.41
CA GLU A 43 -4.78 8.07 -14.59
C GLU A 43 -4.42 8.63 -13.21
N GLN A 44 -5.31 9.46 -12.66
CA GLN A 44 -5.27 9.82 -11.24
C GLN A 44 -5.86 8.69 -10.40
N VAL A 45 -5.08 8.21 -9.44
CA VAL A 45 -5.45 7.11 -8.53
C VAL A 45 -5.28 7.52 -7.08
N GLU A 46 -6.08 6.92 -6.20
CA GLU A 46 -6.06 7.18 -4.75
C GLU A 46 -5.96 5.88 -3.97
N ILE A 47 -5.16 5.87 -2.89
CA ILE A 47 -5.10 4.82 -1.88
C ILE A 47 -5.18 5.48 -0.50
N GLY A 48 -6.03 4.96 0.38
CA GLY A 48 -6.14 5.48 1.73
C GLY A 48 -6.80 4.53 2.72
N CYS A 49 -6.33 4.53 3.96
CA CYS A 49 -7.07 4.11 5.13
C CYS A 49 -7.59 5.33 5.91
N LEU A 50 -8.35 5.11 6.98
CA LEU A 50 -8.92 6.20 7.77
C LEU A 50 -7.86 7.17 8.33
N GLY A 51 -6.74 6.64 8.81
CA GLY A 51 -5.67 7.45 9.42
C GLY A 51 -4.62 7.93 8.44
N GLY A 52 -4.53 7.38 7.23
CA GLY A 52 -3.50 7.74 6.26
C GLY A 52 -2.07 7.30 6.60
N HIS A 53 -1.82 6.61 7.72
CA HIS A 53 -0.45 6.38 8.22
C HIS A 53 -0.01 4.92 8.10
N GLY A 54 -0.57 4.00 8.91
CA GLY A 54 -0.16 2.58 8.88
C GLY A 54 -0.51 1.89 7.58
N ARG A 55 -1.78 1.50 7.41
CA ARG A 55 -2.22 0.74 6.21
C ARG A 55 -1.92 1.46 4.89
N THR A 56 -2.14 2.77 4.82
CA THR A 56 -1.74 3.55 3.64
C THR A 56 -0.22 3.50 3.42
N GLY A 57 0.57 3.71 4.47
CA GLY A 57 2.03 3.63 4.40
C GLY A 57 2.52 2.23 3.99
N THR A 58 1.90 1.17 4.50
CA THR A 58 2.20 -0.22 4.15
C THR A 58 1.88 -0.51 2.69
N ALA A 59 0.74 -0.04 2.19
CA ALA A 59 0.38 -0.13 0.77
C ALA A 59 1.35 0.63 -0.13
N LEU A 60 1.76 1.85 0.27
CA LEU A 60 2.75 2.65 -0.46
C LEU A 60 4.15 2.02 -0.43
N ALA A 61 4.56 1.40 0.68
CA ALA A 61 5.81 0.65 0.75
C ALA A 61 5.79 -0.57 -0.18
N ALA A 62 4.67 -1.32 -0.22
CA ALA A 62 4.50 -2.40 -1.17
C ALA A 62 4.56 -1.92 -2.64
N LEU A 63 3.94 -0.77 -2.94
CA LEU A 63 4.08 -0.15 -4.26
C LEU A 63 5.54 0.22 -4.59
N ALA A 64 6.29 0.75 -3.62
CA ALA A 64 7.72 1.03 -3.81
C ALA A 64 8.48 -0.24 -4.23
N VAL A 65 8.22 -1.37 -3.56
CA VAL A 65 8.78 -2.68 -3.93
C VAL A 65 8.40 -3.09 -5.35
N LEU A 66 7.12 -2.98 -5.71
CA LEU A 66 6.62 -3.29 -7.06
C LEU A 66 7.24 -2.38 -8.15
N THR A 67 7.75 -1.21 -7.75
CA THR A 67 8.47 -0.28 -8.64
C THR A 67 10.00 -0.43 -8.63
N GLY A 68 10.54 -1.36 -7.84
CA GLY A 68 11.96 -1.72 -7.82
C GLY A 68 12.75 -1.28 -6.59
N GLU A 69 12.10 -0.74 -5.56
CA GLU A 69 12.76 -0.53 -4.26
C GLU A 69 13.03 -1.88 -3.57
N ASP A 70 14.14 -1.98 -2.83
CA ASP A 70 14.43 -3.19 -2.05
C ASP A 70 13.38 -3.37 -0.93
N PRO A 71 12.82 -4.58 -0.74
CA PRO A 71 11.82 -4.83 0.30
C PRO A 71 12.24 -4.39 1.71
N ARG A 72 13.54 -4.48 2.03
CA ARG A 72 14.08 -4.10 3.35
C ARG A 72 14.31 -2.61 3.49
N SER A 73 14.40 -1.84 2.39
CA SER A 73 14.50 -0.38 2.43
C SER A 73 13.18 0.34 2.17
N ALA A 74 12.16 -0.34 1.62
CA ALA A 74 10.89 0.25 1.22
C ALA A 74 10.16 1.01 2.36
N VAL A 75 10.23 0.52 3.60
CA VAL A 75 9.64 1.22 4.76
C VAL A 75 10.37 2.54 5.04
N ALA A 76 11.71 2.53 5.02
CA ALA A 76 12.50 3.75 5.20
C ALA A 76 12.23 4.74 4.05
N TRP A 77 12.09 4.23 2.83
CA TRP A 77 11.77 5.00 1.64
C TRP A 77 10.42 5.73 1.77
N VAL A 78 9.36 5.03 2.19
CA VAL A 78 8.03 5.63 2.35
C VAL A 78 7.99 6.62 3.51
N ARG A 79 8.71 6.33 4.60
CA ARG A 79 8.83 7.26 5.74
C ARG A 79 9.47 8.58 5.35
N ALA A 80 10.47 8.52 4.47
CA ALA A 80 11.18 9.71 3.99
C ALA A 80 10.37 10.55 2.98
N ARG A 81 9.46 9.94 2.22
CA ARG A 81 8.79 10.60 1.07
C ARG A 81 7.31 10.91 1.28
N TYR A 82 6.65 10.18 2.16
CA TYR A 82 5.21 10.31 2.37
C TYR A 82 4.89 10.78 3.79
N CYS A 83 5.20 9.97 4.80
CA CYS A 83 4.86 10.25 6.18
C CYS A 83 5.90 9.62 7.12
N PRO A 84 6.56 10.38 8.01
CA PRO A 84 7.52 9.81 8.97
C PRO A 84 6.93 8.72 9.88
N MET A 85 5.60 8.73 10.05
CA MET A 85 4.83 7.76 10.83
C MET A 85 4.22 6.64 9.97
N ALA A 86 4.57 6.55 8.68
CA ALA A 86 4.13 5.48 7.81
C ALA A 86 4.61 4.12 8.34
N VAL A 87 3.74 3.11 8.22
CA VAL A 87 3.96 1.76 8.77
C VAL A 87 4.06 1.79 10.29
N GLU A 88 3.02 1.29 10.97
CA GLU A 88 2.81 1.46 12.41
C GLU A 88 3.25 0.26 13.24
N THR A 89 3.36 -0.93 12.65
CA THR A 89 3.66 -2.16 13.39
C THR A 89 4.80 -2.97 12.78
N ALA A 90 5.49 -3.74 13.63
CA ALA A 90 6.53 -4.68 13.20
C ALA A 90 5.98 -5.71 12.21
N GLU A 91 4.73 -6.17 12.40
CA GLU A 91 4.05 -7.07 11.48
C GLU A 91 3.94 -6.47 10.07
N GLN A 92 3.61 -5.18 9.95
CA GLN A 92 3.58 -4.49 8.67
C GLN A 92 4.98 -4.33 8.06
N GLU A 93 6.00 -4.03 8.87
CA GLU A 93 7.39 -3.95 8.40
C GLU A 93 7.88 -5.31 7.86
N GLU A 94 7.62 -6.38 8.59
CA GLU A 94 7.97 -7.75 8.22
C GLU A 94 7.24 -8.19 6.95
N TRP A 95 5.96 -7.87 6.82
CA TRP A 95 5.19 -8.18 5.62
C TRP A 95 5.79 -7.51 4.39
N VAL A 96 6.11 -6.20 4.46
CA VAL A 96 6.78 -5.49 3.36
C VAL A 96 8.13 -6.12 3.03
N ALA A 97 8.95 -6.42 4.04
CA ALA A 97 10.27 -7.02 3.87
C ALA A 97 10.22 -8.45 3.29
N SER A 98 9.07 -9.13 3.41
CA SER A 98 8.84 -10.47 2.85
C SER A 98 8.43 -10.47 1.37
N LEU A 99 8.06 -9.30 0.83
CA LEU A 99 7.59 -9.21 -0.54
C LEU A 99 8.69 -9.58 -1.54
N PRO A 100 8.33 -10.26 -2.64
CA PRO A 100 9.29 -10.51 -3.71
C PRO A 100 9.72 -9.17 -4.34
N PRO A 101 11.02 -8.99 -4.64
CA PRO A 101 11.46 -7.83 -5.39
C PRO A 101 10.80 -7.81 -6.78
N ALA A 102 10.62 -6.61 -7.34
CA ALA A 102 10.15 -6.49 -8.71
C ALA A 102 11.03 -7.33 -9.65
N THR A 103 10.41 -8.24 -10.40
CA THR A 103 11.10 -8.94 -11.48
C THR A 103 11.22 -7.95 -12.64
N GLY A 104 12.45 -7.56 -12.96
CA GLY A 104 12.76 -6.67 -14.08
C GLY A 104 12.49 -7.30 -15.44
#